data_AF-A0A1B8FP55-F1
#
_entry.id   AF-A0A1B8FP55-F1
#
_cell.length_a   1.000
_cell.length_b   1.000
_cell.length_c   1.000
_cell.angle_alpha   90.00
_cell.angle_beta   90.00
_cell.angle_gamma   90.00
#
_symmetry.space_group_name_H-M   'P 1'
#
loop_
_entity.id
_entity.type
_entity.pdbx_description
1 polymer ?
#
loop_
_entity_poly.entity_id
_entity_poly.type
_entity_poly.pdbx_seq_one_letter_code
_entity_poly.pdbx_strand_id
1 'polypeptide(L)'
;MGHNDDVDLSTDTADRGTLPGIGDDSVTITTSTGESEVVYSFGHYLRKMIKDAQAVGGIPILSGMVNRNYWDGTTLQSEWSFATYAQQVATNLVEYIDHTKYSVEKWQSMGPTTAKTYFPNDNTHTSPAGAVVNAETFVEAIKCVSSTSQLVQYLNSKGTAVSAAC
;
A
#
# COMPACT_ATOMS: atom_id res chain seq x y z
N MET A 1 -3.88 -0.47 -2.42
CA MET A 1 -5.03 -0.09 -1.57
C MET A 1 -4.55 0.10 -0.14
N GLY A 2 -5.39 0.54 0.78
CA GLY A 2 -5.12 0.68 2.21
C GLY A 2 -5.55 2.03 2.77
N HIS A 3 -5.07 3.13 2.18
CA HIS A 3 -5.26 4.48 2.74
C HIS A 3 -6.71 4.94 2.93
N ASN A 4 -7.66 4.41 2.14
CA ASN A 4 -9.07 4.83 2.18
C ASN A 4 -10.00 3.68 2.57
N ASP A 5 -9.42 2.53 2.90
CA ASP A 5 -10.14 1.27 3.13
C ASP A 5 -10.54 1.12 4.61
N ASP A 6 -9.88 1.88 5.50
CA ASP A 6 -10.13 1.95 6.94
C ASP A 6 -11.12 3.08 7.26
N VAL A 7 -12.40 2.81 7.08
CA VAL A 7 -13.48 3.75 7.40
C VAL A 7 -14.65 3.02 8.06
N ASP A 8 -15.40 3.75 8.86
CA ASP A 8 -16.67 3.26 9.39
C ASP A 8 -17.72 3.27 8.27
N LEU A 9 -18.10 2.08 7.82
CA LEU A 9 -19.08 1.87 6.74
C LEU A 9 -20.47 2.46 7.03
N SER A 10 -20.79 2.76 8.29
CA SER A 10 -22.07 3.37 8.66
C SER A 10 -22.08 4.89 8.54
N THR A 11 -20.90 5.52 8.49
CA THR A 11 -20.74 6.98 8.47
C THR A 11 -19.91 7.48 7.28
N ASP A 12 -19.20 6.61 6.57
CA ASP A 12 -18.49 6.95 5.34
C ASP A 12 -19.48 7.34 4.24
N THR A 13 -19.33 8.54 3.71
CA THR A 13 -20.12 9.05 2.59
C THR A 13 -19.38 8.97 1.27
N ALA A 14 -18.12 8.49 1.28
CA ALA A 14 -17.34 8.29 0.07
C ALA A 14 -17.51 6.88 -0.50
N ASP A 15 -18.16 5.97 0.21
CA ASP A 15 -18.44 4.58 -0.17
C ASP A 15 -17.16 3.82 -0.60
N ARG A 16 -16.07 3.95 0.17
CA ARG A 16 -14.76 3.33 -0.16
C ARG A 16 -14.29 2.26 0.81
N GLY A 17 -14.96 2.15 1.95
CA GLY A 17 -14.52 1.28 3.02
C GLY A 17 -14.59 -0.20 2.69
N THR A 18 -13.83 -0.97 3.46
CA THR A 18 -13.87 -2.43 3.42
C THR A 18 -14.01 -2.97 4.83
N LEU A 19 -14.48 -4.20 4.99
CA LEU A 19 -14.36 -4.87 6.28
C LEU A 19 -12.89 -5.19 6.56
N PRO A 20 -12.40 -5.01 7.81
CA PRO A 20 -11.02 -5.32 8.13
C PRO A 20 -10.75 -6.83 8.03
N GLY A 21 -9.48 -7.18 7.77
CA GLY A 21 -9.00 -8.55 7.76
C GLY A 21 -8.96 -9.21 6.39
N ILE A 22 -8.67 -10.51 6.42
CA ILE A 22 -8.39 -11.31 5.22
C ILE A 22 -9.45 -12.39 4.96
N GLY A 23 -10.53 -12.45 5.74
CA GLY A 23 -11.59 -13.46 5.62
C GLY A 23 -12.44 -13.29 4.36
N ASP A 24 -13.56 -14.00 4.27
CA ASP A 24 -14.57 -13.82 3.21
C ASP A 24 -15.83 -13.13 3.74
N ASP A 25 -15.69 -12.39 4.84
CA ASP A 25 -16.77 -11.64 5.48
C ASP A 25 -17.35 -10.59 4.54
N SER A 26 -18.66 -10.36 4.68
CA SER A 26 -19.39 -9.35 3.91
C SER A 26 -20.53 -8.75 4.72
N VAL A 27 -20.88 -7.51 4.42
CA VAL A 27 -22.03 -6.81 4.98
C VAL A 27 -22.79 -6.09 3.86
N THR A 28 -24.11 -6.02 3.95
CA THR A 28 -24.91 -5.16 3.07
C THR A 28 -25.07 -3.79 3.71
N ILE A 29 -24.72 -2.74 2.98
CA ILE A 29 -24.86 -1.34 3.40
C ILE A 29 -25.82 -0.59 2.47
N THR A 30 -26.23 0.60 2.90
CA THR A 30 -26.82 1.60 2.02
C THR A 30 -25.76 2.65 1.74
N THR A 31 -25.44 2.87 0.47
CA THR A 31 -24.43 3.83 0.01
C THR A 31 -24.92 5.27 0.17
N SER A 32 -24.02 6.24 -0.06
CA SER A 32 -24.35 7.67 -0.05
C SER A 32 -25.44 8.06 -1.06
N THR A 33 -25.65 7.28 -2.12
CA THR A 33 -26.70 7.49 -3.13
C THR A 33 -28.03 6.85 -2.77
N GLY A 34 -28.09 6.07 -1.67
CA GLY A 34 -29.26 5.31 -1.25
C GLY A 34 -29.36 3.91 -1.87
N GLU A 35 -28.37 3.49 -2.65
CA GLU A 35 -28.32 2.15 -3.24
C GLU A 35 -27.85 1.10 -2.22
N SER A 36 -28.32 -0.13 -2.38
CA SER A 36 -27.86 -1.25 -1.54
C SER A 36 -26.63 -1.91 -2.16
N GLU A 37 -25.55 -2.04 -1.39
CA GLU A 37 -24.29 -2.64 -1.83
C GLU A 37 -23.81 -3.71 -0.84
N VAL A 38 -23.19 -4.79 -1.35
CA VAL A 38 -22.48 -5.78 -0.52
C VAL A 38 -21.00 -5.40 -0.47
N VAL A 39 -20.53 -5.02 0.70
CA VAL A 39 -19.13 -4.70 0.98
C VAL A 39 -18.44 -5.90 1.61
N TYR A 40 -17.30 -6.31 1.05
CA TYR A 40 -16.51 -7.45 1.52
C TYR A 40 -15.30 -7.02 2.37
N SER A 41 -14.62 -8.00 2.95
CA SER A 41 -13.32 -7.80 3.58
C SER A 41 -12.26 -7.31 2.58
N PHE A 42 -11.27 -6.58 3.09
CA PHE A 42 -10.12 -6.14 2.31
C PHE A 42 -9.43 -7.30 1.57
N GLY A 43 -9.18 -8.41 2.27
CA GLY A 43 -8.51 -9.56 1.66
C GLY A 43 -9.36 -10.28 0.61
N HIS A 44 -10.70 -10.24 0.73
CA HIS A 44 -11.58 -10.77 -0.31
C HIS A 44 -11.40 -10.01 -1.64
N TYR A 45 -11.42 -8.67 -1.59
CA TYR A 45 -11.19 -7.85 -2.79
C TYR A 45 -9.82 -8.10 -3.41
N LEU A 46 -8.76 -8.19 -2.60
CA LEU A 46 -7.42 -8.52 -3.10
C LEU A 46 -7.39 -9.89 -3.81
N ARG A 47 -7.97 -10.94 -3.21
CA ARG A 47 -8.04 -12.27 -3.84
C ARG A 47 -8.85 -12.26 -5.13
N LYS A 48 -9.95 -11.51 -5.19
CA LYS A 48 -10.74 -11.36 -6.41
C LYS A 48 -9.92 -10.68 -7.51
N MET A 49 -9.28 -9.55 -7.22
CA MET A 49 -8.43 -8.84 -8.18
C MET A 49 -7.26 -9.69 -8.69
N ILE A 50 -6.63 -10.48 -7.81
CA ILE A 50 -5.58 -11.44 -8.19
C ILE A 50 -6.12 -12.47 -9.19
N LYS A 51 -7.25 -13.11 -8.88
CA LYS A 51 -7.86 -14.12 -9.76
C LYS A 51 -8.27 -13.54 -11.10
N ASP A 52 -8.88 -12.35 -11.10
CA ASP A 52 -9.32 -11.67 -12.33
C ASP A 52 -8.12 -11.34 -13.24
N ALA A 53 -7.01 -10.84 -12.66
CA ALA A 53 -5.78 -10.57 -13.42
C ALA A 53 -5.17 -11.86 -14.00
N GLN A 54 -5.10 -12.93 -13.20
CA GLN A 54 -4.59 -14.24 -13.65
C GLN A 54 -5.43 -14.86 -14.76
N ALA A 55 -6.76 -14.70 -14.71
CA ALA A 55 -7.69 -15.25 -15.70
C ALA A 55 -7.44 -14.70 -17.13
N VAL A 56 -6.85 -13.52 -17.24
CA VAL A 56 -6.47 -12.90 -18.53
C VAL A 56 -4.97 -12.94 -18.81
N GLY A 57 -4.21 -13.76 -18.06
CA GLY A 57 -2.77 -13.95 -18.24
C GLY A 57 -1.88 -12.86 -17.61
N GLY A 58 -2.44 -11.99 -16.79
CA GLY A 58 -1.68 -11.02 -16.01
C GLY A 58 -0.90 -11.68 -14.86
N ILE A 59 0.20 -11.04 -14.45
CA ILE A 59 1.03 -11.45 -13.32
C ILE A 59 0.79 -10.45 -12.18
N PRO A 60 -0.17 -10.70 -11.27
CA PRO A 60 -0.41 -9.81 -10.15
C PRO A 60 0.74 -9.82 -9.14
N ILE A 61 1.04 -8.64 -8.60
CA ILE A 61 1.99 -8.42 -7.51
C ILE A 61 1.28 -7.54 -6.50
N LEU A 62 1.31 -7.91 -5.22
CA LEU A 62 0.79 -7.06 -4.16
C LEU A 62 1.92 -6.19 -3.60
N SER A 63 1.58 -4.94 -3.29
CA SER A 63 2.48 -3.99 -2.65
C SER A 63 1.86 -3.53 -1.34
N GLY A 64 2.68 -3.38 -0.30
CA GLY A 64 2.30 -2.61 0.87
C GLY A 64 1.95 -1.18 0.49
N MET A 65 1.11 -0.52 1.29
CA MET A 65 0.83 0.91 1.14
C MET A 65 2.03 1.75 1.62
N VAL A 66 2.30 2.89 1.00
CA VAL A 66 3.24 3.87 1.59
C VAL A 66 2.69 4.39 2.91
N ASN A 67 3.56 4.81 3.82
CA ASN A 67 3.14 5.40 5.10
C ASN A 67 2.47 6.77 4.89
N ARG A 68 1.68 7.18 5.88
CA ARG A 68 1.32 8.58 6.10
C ARG A 68 2.38 9.27 6.95
N ASN A 69 2.43 10.60 6.88
CA ASN A 69 3.32 11.45 7.65
C ASN A 69 2.78 11.69 9.08
N TYR A 70 2.53 10.60 9.81
CA TYR A 70 2.08 10.63 11.20
C TYR A 70 3.23 10.30 12.14
N TRP A 71 3.53 11.22 13.05
CA TRP A 71 4.67 11.16 13.94
C TRP A 71 4.22 11.24 15.40
N ASP A 72 4.84 10.41 16.24
CA ASP A 72 4.87 10.59 17.69
C ASP A 72 6.27 11.05 18.09
N GLY A 73 6.41 12.35 18.35
CA GLY A 73 7.73 13.00 18.49
C GLY A 73 8.57 12.82 17.23
N THR A 74 9.62 11.99 17.34
CA THR A 74 10.56 11.68 16.25
C THR A 74 10.34 10.28 15.67
N THR A 75 9.31 9.56 16.10
CA THR A 75 9.01 8.21 15.63
C THR A 75 7.86 8.27 14.63
N LEU A 76 8.12 7.83 13.41
CA LEU A 76 7.10 7.70 12.37
C LEU A 76 6.25 6.46 12.63
N GLN A 77 4.94 6.55 12.40
CA GLN A 77 4.08 5.37 12.43
C GLN A 77 4.52 4.34 11.37
N SER A 78 4.97 3.19 11.84
CA SER A 78 5.48 2.09 10.99
C SER A 78 4.43 1.04 10.67
N GLU A 79 3.50 0.79 11.59
CA GLU A 79 2.54 -0.31 11.49
C GLU A 79 1.21 0.14 10.88
N TRP A 80 0.77 -0.64 9.89
CA TRP A 80 -0.46 -0.39 9.13
C TRP A 80 -1.19 -1.71 8.89
N SER A 81 -2.38 -1.88 9.48
CA SER A 81 -3.14 -3.14 9.39
C SER A 81 -3.38 -3.57 7.94
N PHE A 82 -3.66 -2.64 7.03
CA PHE A 82 -3.91 -2.93 5.62
C PHE A 82 -2.65 -3.35 4.85
N ALA A 83 -1.46 -2.89 5.25
CA ALA A 83 -0.20 -3.43 4.74
C ALA A 83 0.00 -4.88 5.21
N THR A 84 -0.26 -5.15 6.49
CA THR A 84 -0.23 -6.50 7.06
C THR A 84 -1.22 -7.44 6.36
N TYR A 85 -2.46 -6.99 6.11
CA TYR A 85 -3.45 -7.78 5.39
C TYR A 85 -3.01 -8.06 3.94
N ALA A 86 -2.45 -7.08 3.24
CA ALA A 86 -1.93 -7.28 1.89
C ALA A 86 -0.80 -8.33 1.86
N GLN A 87 0.13 -8.27 2.81
CA GLN A 87 1.20 -9.27 2.95
C GLN A 87 0.65 -10.67 3.25
N GLN A 88 -0.32 -10.76 4.17
CA GLN A 88 -0.95 -12.03 4.53
C GLN A 88 -1.71 -12.64 3.35
N VAL A 89 -2.44 -11.84 2.56
CA VAL A 89 -3.11 -12.32 1.35
C VAL A 89 -2.10 -12.79 0.30
N ALA A 90 -1.00 -12.07 0.12
CA ALA A 90 0.02 -12.45 -0.86
C ALA A 90 0.70 -13.79 -0.53
N THR A 91 0.77 -14.15 0.76
CA THR A 91 1.43 -15.37 1.23
C THR A 91 0.93 -16.61 0.48
N ASN A 92 1.83 -17.29 -0.24
CA ASN A 92 1.56 -18.46 -1.10
C ASN A 92 0.61 -18.21 -2.30
N LEU A 93 0.20 -16.97 -2.59
CA LEU A 93 -0.65 -16.64 -3.75
C LEU A 93 0.11 -15.90 -4.85
N VAL A 94 0.81 -14.83 -4.49
CA VAL A 94 1.49 -13.93 -5.44
C VAL A 94 2.71 -13.31 -4.79
N GLU A 95 3.57 -12.68 -5.58
CA GLU A 95 4.69 -11.90 -5.06
C GLU A 95 4.19 -10.71 -4.22
N TYR A 96 4.88 -10.45 -3.10
CA TYR A 96 4.65 -9.29 -2.25
C TYR A 96 5.89 -8.38 -2.25
N ILE A 97 5.68 -7.10 -2.55
CA ILE A 97 6.68 -6.05 -2.40
C ILE A 97 6.37 -5.28 -1.12
N ASP A 98 7.28 -5.34 -0.15
CA ASP A 98 7.14 -4.66 1.13
C ASP A 98 7.47 -3.15 1.03
N HIS A 99 6.68 -2.44 0.22
CA HIS A 99 6.84 -1.00 0.01
C HIS A 99 6.64 -0.21 1.30
N THR A 100 5.78 -0.68 2.21
CA THR A 100 5.53 -0.04 3.51
C THR A 100 6.81 0.05 4.33
N LYS A 101 7.53 -1.07 4.51
CA LYS A 101 8.79 -1.11 5.26
C LYS A 101 9.79 -0.07 4.74
N TYR A 102 10.13 -0.13 3.46
CA TYR A 102 11.15 0.75 2.87
C TYR A 102 10.71 2.21 2.82
N SER A 103 9.40 2.47 2.63
CA SER A 103 8.85 3.83 2.76
C SER A 103 9.06 4.37 4.17
N VAL A 104 8.65 3.62 5.20
CA VAL A 104 8.80 4.02 6.60
C VAL A 104 10.27 4.29 6.95
N GLU A 105 11.18 3.38 6.61
CA GLU A 105 12.62 3.53 6.88
C GLU A 105 13.18 4.81 6.24
N LYS A 106 12.82 5.08 4.98
CA LYS A 106 13.28 6.27 4.27
C LYS A 106 12.77 7.55 4.91
N TRP A 107 11.47 7.66 5.18
CA TRP A 107 10.88 8.85 5.79
C TRP A 107 11.37 9.05 7.24
N GLN A 108 11.51 7.97 8.01
CA GLN A 108 12.09 7.98 9.35
C GLN A 108 13.51 8.56 9.34
N SER A 109 14.33 8.20 8.35
CA SER A 109 15.71 8.72 8.22
C SER A 109 15.79 10.23 7.94
N MET A 110 14.75 10.80 7.30
CA MET A 110 14.68 12.24 7.03
C MET A 110 14.26 13.05 8.26
N GLY A 111 13.54 12.41 9.19
CA GLY A 111 12.94 13.05 10.35
C GLY A 111 11.72 13.91 10.03
N PRO A 112 10.94 14.30 11.06
CA PRO A 112 9.62 14.91 10.90
C PRO A 112 9.66 16.25 10.17
N THR A 113 10.66 17.09 10.45
CA THR A 113 10.79 18.43 9.86
C THR A 113 11.02 18.35 8.35
N THR A 114 12.00 17.56 7.91
CA THR A 114 12.31 17.38 6.49
C THR A 114 11.17 16.66 5.79
N ALA A 115 10.64 15.58 6.38
CA ALA A 115 9.52 14.85 5.82
C ALA A 115 8.34 15.78 5.55
N LYS A 116 7.95 16.65 6.51
CA LYS A 116 6.82 17.58 6.35
C LYS A 116 6.93 18.48 5.11
N THR A 117 8.13 18.85 4.68
CA THR A 117 8.32 19.65 3.45
C THR A 117 7.85 18.95 2.16
N TYR A 118 7.75 17.62 2.20
CA TYR A 118 7.26 16.80 1.10
C TYR A 118 5.74 16.53 1.19
N PHE A 119 5.06 17.00 2.23
CA PHE A 119 3.64 16.78 2.50
C PHE A 119 2.92 18.15 2.63
N PRO A 120 2.73 18.86 1.50
CA PRO A 120 2.41 20.28 1.50
C PRO A 120 1.00 20.61 2.02
N ASN A 121 0.03 19.71 1.78
CA ASN A 121 -1.38 19.97 2.06
C ASN A 121 -1.88 19.21 3.30
N ASP A 122 -1.52 17.93 3.40
CA ASP A 122 -1.95 17.03 4.46
C ASP A 122 -0.87 15.98 4.72
N ASN A 123 -1.16 14.96 5.54
CA ASN A 123 -0.19 13.93 5.90
C ASN A 123 -0.25 12.67 5.01
N THR A 124 -0.95 12.72 3.87
CA THR A 124 -1.11 11.58 2.96
C THR A 124 -0.52 11.88 1.58
N HIS A 125 -0.81 13.05 1.03
CA HIS A 125 -0.45 13.41 -0.33
C HIS A 125 0.94 14.05 -0.37
N THR A 126 1.87 13.35 -1.01
CA THR A 126 3.23 13.85 -1.24
C THR A 126 3.28 14.89 -2.37
N SER A 127 4.24 15.80 -2.30
CA SER A 127 4.64 16.67 -3.41
C SER A 127 5.27 15.84 -4.53
N PRO A 128 5.49 16.40 -5.74
CA PRO A 128 6.18 15.67 -6.81
C PRO A 128 7.54 15.09 -6.40
N ALA A 129 8.31 15.82 -5.58
CA ALA A 129 9.58 15.32 -5.07
C ALA A 129 9.39 14.18 -4.05
N GLY A 130 8.34 14.23 -3.22
CA GLY A 130 8.04 13.16 -2.27
C GLY A 130 7.51 11.90 -2.96
N ALA A 131 6.79 12.07 -4.07
CA ALA A 131 6.36 10.96 -4.91
C ALA A 131 7.56 10.24 -5.54
N VAL A 132 8.62 10.98 -5.92
CA VAL A 132 9.89 10.37 -6.38
C VAL A 132 10.53 9.55 -5.27
N VAL A 133 10.58 10.07 -4.03
CA VAL A 133 11.09 9.32 -2.87
C VAL A 133 10.31 8.01 -2.66
N ASN A 134 8.97 8.06 -2.73
CA ASN A 134 8.15 6.84 -2.64
C ASN A 134 8.39 5.87 -3.79
N ALA A 135 8.65 6.35 -5.01
CA ALA A 135 8.98 5.47 -6.14
C ALA A 135 10.35 4.81 -5.95
N GLU A 136 11.33 5.54 -5.42
CA GLU A 136 12.66 5.00 -5.09
C GLU A 136 12.57 3.91 -4.02
N THR A 137 11.73 4.10 -2.97
CA THR A 137 11.55 3.08 -1.92
C THR A 137 10.87 1.81 -2.44
N PHE A 138 10.00 1.92 -3.45
CA PHE A 138 9.43 0.75 -4.12
C PHE A 138 10.50 -0.02 -4.92
N VAL A 139 11.37 0.70 -5.64
CA VAL A 139 12.48 0.09 -6.39
C VAL A 139 13.50 -0.55 -5.45
N GLU A 140 13.79 0.08 -4.32
CA GLU A 140 14.61 -0.49 -3.26
C GLU A 140 13.98 -1.78 -2.71
N ALA A 141 12.67 -1.77 -2.42
CA ALA A 141 11.95 -2.97 -2.00
C ALA A 141 12.05 -4.11 -3.03
N ILE A 142 11.83 -3.82 -4.33
CA ILE A 142 12.01 -4.79 -5.42
C ILE A 142 13.41 -5.43 -5.40
N LYS A 143 14.45 -4.62 -5.19
CA LYS A 143 15.84 -5.10 -5.15
C LYS A 143 16.13 -5.94 -3.91
N CYS A 144 15.54 -5.59 -2.76
CA CYS A 144 15.78 -6.26 -1.49
C CYS A 144 14.92 -7.48 -1.20
N VAL A 145 13.86 -7.71 -1.97
CA VAL A 145 13.19 -9.03 -2.01
C VAL A 145 14.14 -10.12 -2.58
N SER A 146 15.36 -9.73 -3.00
CA SER A 146 16.55 -10.56 -3.27
C SER A 146 16.36 -11.55 -4.43
N SER A 147 16.77 -11.15 -5.63
CA SER A 147 16.93 -11.99 -6.84
C SER A 147 15.69 -12.72 -7.41
N THR A 148 14.55 -12.75 -6.73
CA THR A 148 13.35 -13.51 -7.15
C THR A 148 12.26 -12.65 -7.80
N SER A 149 12.26 -11.33 -7.53
CA SER A 149 11.27 -10.44 -8.14
C SER A 149 11.46 -10.40 -9.65
N GLN A 150 10.40 -10.75 -10.39
CA GLN A 150 10.42 -10.65 -11.85
C GLN A 150 10.52 -9.21 -12.34
N LEU A 151 10.32 -8.21 -11.47
CA LEU A 151 10.42 -6.79 -11.80
C LEU A 151 11.86 -6.30 -11.95
N VAL A 152 12.84 -6.96 -11.30
CA VAL A 152 14.24 -6.52 -11.32
C VAL A 152 14.78 -6.42 -12.76
N GLN A 153 14.44 -7.37 -13.63
CA GLN A 153 14.89 -7.39 -15.03
C GLN A 153 14.29 -6.26 -15.90
N TYR A 154 13.23 -5.60 -15.43
CA TYR A 154 12.55 -4.53 -16.15
C TYR A 154 12.95 -3.13 -15.67
N LEU A 155 13.85 -3.02 -14.70
CA LEU A 155 14.36 -1.73 -14.26
C LEU A 155 15.17 -1.05 -15.38
N ASN A 156 14.82 0.18 -15.71
CA ASN A 156 15.61 1.04 -16.57
C ASN A 156 16.85 1.59 -15.82
N SER A 157 17.68 2.38 -16.50
CA SER A 157 18.90 2.95 -15.92
C SER A 157 18.68 3.74 -14.62
N LYS A 158 17.57 4.48 -14.50
CA LYS A 158 17.23 5.19 -13.24
C LYS A 158 16.88 4.22 -12.13
N GLY A 159 16.04 3.21 -12.42
CA GLY A 159 15.70 2.15 -11.47
C GLY A 159 16.94 1.38 -11.01
N THR A 160 17.84 1.01 -11.93
CA THR A 160 19.10 0.34 -11.61
C THR A 160 20.01 1.20 -10.71
N ALA A 161 19.99 2.52 -10.87
CA ALA A 161 20.81 3.44 -10.07
C ALA A 161 20.31 3.67 -8.63
N VAL A 162 19.06 3.33 -8.30
CA VAL A 162 18.55 3.42 -6.92
C VAL A 162 19.35 2.51 -5.99
N SER A 163 19.94 3.06 -4.94
CA SER A 163 20.62 2.25 -3.92
C SER A 163 19.63 1.34 -3.20
N ALA A 164 20.08 0.15 -2.79
CA ALA A 164 19.27 -0.76 -2.00
C ALA A 164 20.07 -1.21 -0.77
N ALA A 165 19.55 -0.92 0.42
CA ALA A 165 20.09 -1.38 1.68
C ALA A 165 19.25 -2.57 2.18
N CYS A 166 19.71 -3.76 1.81
CA CYS A 166 19.24 -5.04 2.30
C CYS A 166 20.29 -5.56 3.31
#